data_AF-A0A9P4PNT6-F1
#
_entry.id   AF-A0A9P4PNT6-F1
#
_cell.length_a   1.000
_cell.length_b   1.000
_cell.length_c   1.000
_cell.angle_alpha   90.00
_cell.angle_beta   90.00
_cell.angle_gamma   90.00
#
_symmetry.space_group_name_H-M   'P 1'
#
loop_
_entity.id
_entity.type
_entity.pdbx_description
1 polymer ?
#
loop_
_entity_poly.entity_id
_entity_poly.type
_entity_poly.pdbx_seq_one_letter_code
_entity_poly.pdbx_strand_id
1 'polypeptide(L)'
;MLQTFEPAQPTPLHYAAAPTPPTSTAAAPPNALSTSNAKPATNMSIKPQHNILIVTGPAGCGKSTVAKYLAERYGFHYIEGDDFHPPANIEKMSKNIPLTDEDRWDWLITLRDQALNELKSGAHGVVITCSALKKKYRDVIRTARLYDEDPNANVRFVYLKASKEVLLQRVGGREGHYMKDTMVLSQLAALEEPGEDETRKLHDVDIIDVSGPPEEVEKLVTAAVDKALDMGS
;
A
#
# COMPACT_ATOMS: atom_id res chain seq x y z
N MET A 1 -51.62 -31.23 11.94
CA MET A 1 -50.21 -31.63 11.74
C MET A 1 -49.52 -30.45 11.07
N LEU A 2 -48.59 -29.79 11.76
CA LEU A 2 -47.86 -28.62 11.26
C LEU A 2 -46.63 -29.11 10.49
N GLN A 3 -46.52 -28.75 9.21
CA GLN A 3 -45.36 -29.06 8.36
C GLN A 3 -44.21 -28.09 8.70
N THR A 4 -43.08 -28.64 9.13
CA THR A 4 -41.81 -27.93 9.33
C THR A 4 -41.09 -27.77 8.00
N PHE A 5 -40.79 -26.54 7.59
CA PHE A 5 -39.88 -26.24 6.49
C PHE A 5 -38.43 -26.19 7.00
N GLU A 6 -37.55 -27.01 6.43
CA GLU A 6 -36.10 -26.90 6.62
C GLU A 6 -35.53 -25.72 5.81
N PRO A 7 -34.57 -24.94 6.35
CA PRO A 7 -33.88 -23.92 5.58
C PRO A 7 -32.77 -24.54 4.71
N ALA A 8 -32.71 -24.11 3.44
CA ALA A 8 -31.69 -24.52 2.48
C ALA A 8 -30.29 -24.03 2.87
N GLN A 9 -29.28 -24.90 2.71
CA GLN A 9 -27.87 -24.54 2.89
C GLN A 9 -27.33 -23.74 1.69
N PRO A 10 -26.44 -22.75 1.91
CA PRO A 10 -25.83 -21.99 0.83
C PRO A 10 -24.77 -22.81 0.08
N THR A 11 -24.85 -22.78 -1.25
CA THR A 11 -23.90 -23.42 -2.18
C THR A 11 -22.54 -22.72 -2.14
N PRO A 12 -21.40 -23.44 -2.17
CA PRO A 12 -20.08 -22.80 -2.23
C PRO A 12 -19.83 -22.12 -3.58
N LEU A 13 -19.31 -20.89 -3.55
CA LEU A 13 -18.81 -20.18 -4.74
C LEU A 13 -17.50 -20.85 -5.21
N HIS A 14 -17.56 -21.55 -6.34
CA HIS A 14 -16.39 -22.05 -7.06
C HIS A 14 -15.74 -20.91 -7.85
N TYR A 15 -14.54 -20.48 -7.45
CA TYR A 15 -13.70 -19.61 -8.26
C TYR A 15 -12.90 -20.46 -9.26
N ALA A 16 -13.03 -20.17 -10.55
CA ALA A 16 -12.29 -20.85 -11.61
C ALA A 16 -10.83 -20.36 -11.62
N ALA A 17 -9.88 -21.30 -11.77
CA ALA A 17 -8.46 -21.01 -11.88
C ALA A 17 -8.13 -20.27 -13.19
N ALA A 18 -7.21 -19.31 -13.12
CA ALA A 18 -6.74 -18.54 -14.27
C ALA A 18 -5.86 -19.39 -15.22
N PRO A 19 -5.91 -19.15 -16.54
CA PRO A 19 -5.12 -19.91 -17.52
C PRO A 19 -3.64 -19.53 -17.52
N THR A 20 -2.77 -20.53 -17.63
CA THR A 20 -1.31 -20.41 -17.76
C THR A 20 -0.89 -19.89 -19.16
N PRO A 21 0.11 -18.99 -19.26
CA PRO A 21 0.69 -18.56 -20.54
C PRO A 21 1.68 -19.58 -21.14
N PRO A 22 1.91 -19.56 -22.47
CA PRO A 22 2.71 -20.58 -23.17
C PRO A 22 4.23 -20.40 -23.04
N THR A 23 4.92 -21.54 -23.09
CA THR A 23 6.38 -21.73 -23.03
C THR A 23 7.08 -21.28 -24.33
N SER A 24 8.14 -20.49 -24.22
CA SER A 24 9.00 -20.10 -25.35
C SER A 24 10.26 -20.97 -25.41
N THR A 25 10.46 -21.63 -26.55
CA THR A 25 11.59 -22.52 -26.85
C THR A 25 12.79 -21.74 -27.38
N ALA A 26 13.97 -22.06 -26.85
CA ALA A 26 15.26 -21.48 -27.22
C ALA A 26 15.84 -22.04 -28.53
N ALA A 27 16.56 -21.20 -29.28
CA ALA A 27 17.60 -21.61 -30.23
C ALA A 27 18.68 -20.52 -30.37
N ALA A 28 19.94 -20.88 -30.10
CA ALA A 28 21.19 -20.21 -30.56
C ALA A 28 21.68 -20.93 -31.86
N PRO A 29 22.77 -20.57 -32.61
CA PRO A 29 24.08 -20.00 -32.19
C PRO A 29 24.77 -19.09 -33.29
N PRO A 30 26.13 -19.07 -33.50
CA PRO A 30 27.23 -18.42 -32.73
C PRO A 30 28.11 -17.44 -33.59
N ASN A 31 29.29 -17.05 -33.02
CA ASN A 31 30.47 -16.32 -33.57
C ASN A 31 30.45 -14.77 -33.42
N ALA A 32 31.55 -14.05 -33.12
CA ALA A 32 32.99 -14.33 -33.09
C ALA A 32 33.72 -13.38 -32.11
N LEU A 33 35.00 -13.69 -31.82
CA LEU A 33 35.92 -12.89 -31.01
C LEU A 33 36.23 -11.51 -31.61
N SER A 34 36.36 -10.50 -30.75
CA SER A 34 37.25 -9.35 -30.98
C SER A 34 37.71 -8.76 -29.64
N THR A 35 39.03 -8.72 -29.49
CA THR A 35 39.79 -8.08 -28.40
C THR A 35 39.65 -6.56 -28.42
N SER A 36 39.34 -5.94 -27.29
CA SER A 36 39.85 -4.60 -26.99
C SER A 36 40.02 -4.41 -25.47
N ASN A 37 41.24 -4.02 -25.13
CA ASN A 37 41.69 -3.73 -23.78
C ASN A 37 41.18 -2.32 -23.43
N ALA A 38 40.10 -2.23 -22.67
CA ALA A 38 39.65 -0.98 -22.06
C ALA A 38 39.49 -1.21 -20.56
N LYS A 39 40.20 -0.40 -19.76
CA LYS A 39 40.02 -0.34 -18.30
C LYS A 39 38.52 -0.20 -18.02
N PRO A 40 37.91 -1.01 -17.12
CA PRO A 40 36.55 -0.74 -16.72
C PRO A 40 36.60 0.58 -15.94
N ALA A 41 36.12 1.66 -16.56
CA ALA A 41 35.52 2.71 -15.78
C ALA A 41 34.45 2.01 -14.95
N THR A 42 34.60 2.05 -13.63
CA THR A 42 33.56 1.66 -12.70
C THR A 42 32.37 2.58 -12.98
N ASN A 43 31.55 2.17 -13.95
CA ASN A 43 30.20 2.67 -14.07
C ASN A 43 29.53 2.11 -12.82
N MET A 44 29.64 2.85 -11.71
CA MET A 44 28.74 2.70 -10.59
C MET A 44 27.37 3.08 -11.14
N SER A 45 26.73 2.12 -11.82
CA SER A 45 25.30 2.14 -12.01
C SER A 45 24.75 1.98 -10.61
N ILE A 46 24.45 3.13 -9.99
CA ILE A 46 23.57 3.17 -8.83
C ILE A 46 22.30 2.48 -9.31
N LYS A 47 22.00 1.29 -8.76
CA LYS A 47 20.74 0.61 -9.07
C LYS A 47 19.61 1.60 -8.75
N PRO A 48 18.60 1.77 -9.62
CA PRO A 48 17.47 2.60 -9.28
C PRO A 48 16.89 2.10 -7.95
N GLN A 49 16.71 3.00 -6.99
CA GLN A 49 16.14 2.64 -5.70
C GLN A 49 14.72 2.13 -5.92
N HIS A 50 14.39 0.97 -5.36
CA HIS A 50 13.03 0.47 -5.36
C HIS A 50 12.19 1.29 -4.37
N ASN A 51 10.97 1.66 -4.75
CA ASN A 51 10.14 2.53 -3.91
C ASN A 51 8.91 1.78 -3.38
N ILE A 52 8.64 1.91 -2.08
CA ILE A 52 7.40 1.47 -1.44
C ILE A 52 6.70 2.72 -0.93
N LEU A 53 5.58 3.08 -1.57
CA LEU A 53 4.74 4.20 -1.18
C LEU A 53 3.53 3.69 -0.39
N ILE A 54 3.41 4.08 0.86
CA ILE A 54 2.26 3.76 1.71
C ILE A 54 1.32 4.96 1.73
N VAL A 55 0.15 4.82 1.11
CA VAL A 55 -0.92 5.83 1.21
C VAL A 55 -1.73 5.56 2.47
N THR A 56 -1.59 6.45 3.46
CA THR A 56 -2.11 6.28 4.81
C THR A 56 -3.10 7.37 5.22
N GLY A 57 -3.93 7.05 6.21
CA GLY A 57 -4.93 7.94 6.78
C GLY A 57 -6.25 7.24 7.14
N PRO A 58 -7.16 7.95 7.82
CA PRO A 58 -8.44 7.41 8.26
C PRO A 58 -9.34 6.93 7.10
N ALA A 59 -10.37 6.16 7.42
CA ALA A 59 -11.43 5.81 6.48
C ALA A 59 -12.08 7.08 5.93
N GLY A 60 -12.35 7.11 4.62
CA GLY A 60 -12.94 8.27 3.96
C GLY A 60 -11.95 9.34 3.47
N CYS A 61 -10.65 9.24 3.79
CA CYS A 61 -9.66 10.22 3.31
C CYS A 61 -9.26 10.04 1.83
N GLY A 62 -9.65 8.94 1.18
CA GLY A 62 -9.41 8.72 -0.26
C GLY A 62 -8.18 7.87 -0.60
N LYS A 63 -7.65 7.07 0.34
CA LYS A 63 -6.47 6.21 0.14
C LYS A 63 -6.46 5.46 -1.20
N SER A 64 -7.48 4.63 -1.47
CA SER A 64 -7.52 3.81 -2.69
C SER A 64 -7.58 4.67 -3.97
N THR A 65 -8.20 5.84 -3.93
CA THR A 65 -8.22 6.77 -5.07
C THR A 65 -6.83 7.33 -5.34
N VAL A 66 -6.18 7.88 -4.32
CA VAL A 66 -4.82 8.44 -4.43
C VAL A 66 -3.80 7.35 -4.78
N ALA A 67 -3.89 6.18 -4.15
CA ALA A 67 -2.96 5.09 -4.38
C ALA A 67 -3.03 4.55 -5.82
N LYS A 68 -4.23 4.40 -6.39
CA LYS A 68 -4.41 4.02 -7.79
C LYS A 68 -3.86 5.08 -8.74
N TYR A 69 -4.13 6.35 -8.46
CA TYR A 69 -3.59 7.47 -9.23
C TYR A 69 -2.05 7.44 -9.26
N LEU A 70 -1.41 7.26 -8.10
CA LEU A 70 0.05 7.18 -8.01
C LEU A 70 0.60 5.93 -8.70
N ALA A 71 -0.04 4.78 -8.52
CA ALA A 71 0.38 3.54 -9.17
C ALA A 71 0.37 3.67 -10.69
N GLU A 72 -0.70 4.23 -11.26
CA GLU A 72 -0.81 4.49 -12.70
C GLU A 72 0.24 5.52 -13.16
N ARG A 73 0.37 6.64 -12.45
CA ARG A 73 1.29 7.73 -12.81
C ARG A 73 2.74 7.30 -12.88
N TYR A 74 3.19 6.50 -11.91
CA TYR A 74 4.60 6.09 -11.80
C TYR A 74 4.88 4.68 -12.33
N GLY A 75 3.86 3.99 -12.85
CA GLY A 75 3.98 2.60 -13.29
C GLY A 75 4.34 1.63 -12.15
N PHE A 76 3.90 1.94 -10.93
CA PHE A 76 4.13 1.11 -9.75
C PHE A 76 3.03 0.07 -9.59
N HIS A 77 3.35 -1.06 -8.95
CA HIS A 77 2.35 -2.06 -8.63
C HIS A 77 1.42 -1.55 -7.52
N TYR A 78 0.10 -1.73 -7.68
CA TYR A 78 -0.90 -1.32 -6.69
C TYR A 78 -1.32 -2.49 -5.80
N ILE A 79 -1.26 -2.31 -4.49
CA ILE A 79 -1.75 -3.26 -3.49
C ILE A 79 -2.85 -2.59 -2.65
N GLU A 80 -4.05 -3.17 -2.63
CA GLU A 80 -5.09 -2.80 -1.66
C GLU A 80 -4.81 -3.52 -0.34
N GLY A 81 -4.36 -2.80 0.69
CA GLY A 81 -3.89 -3.44 1.91
C GLY A 81 -4.98 -4.11 2.73
N ASP A 82 -6.23 -3.67 2.60
CA ASP A 82 -7.37 -4.30 3.29
C ASP A 82 -7.61 -5.76 2.80
N ASP A 83 -7.18 -6.11 1.58
CA ASP A 83 -7.31 -7.46 1.01
C ASP A 83 -6.40 -8.49 1.69
N PHE A 84 -5.39 -8.03 2.44
CA PHE A 84 -4.40 -8.88 3.12
C PHE A 84 -4.69 -9.08 4.61
N HIS A 85 -5.86 -8.64 5.08
CA HIS A 85 -6.26 -8.97 6.45
C HIS A 85 -6.42 -10.49 6.62
N PRO A 86 -5.86 -11.09 7.69
CA PRO A 86 -6.11 -12.49 7.99
C PRO A 86 -7.60 -12.74 8.27
N PRO A 87 -8.11 -13.96 8.04
CA PRO A 87 -9.53 -14.28 8.23
C PRO A 87 -10.10 -13.87 9.60
N ALA A 88 -9.30 -13.99 10.67
CA ALA A 88 -9.70 -13.58 12.02
C ALA A 88 -9.98 -12.07 12.12
N ASN A 89 -9.23 -11.24 11.39
CA ASN A 89 -9.44 -9.80 11.35
C ASN A 89 -10.70 -9.46 10.56
N ILE A 90 -10.91 -10.11 9.41
CA ILE A 90 -12.11 -9.96 8.60
C ILE A 90 -13.35 -10.36 9.42
N GLU A 91 -13.28 -11.44 10.20
CA GLU A 91 -14.36 -11.86 11.09
C GLU A 91 -14.66 -10.80 12.16
N LYS A 92 -13.64 -10.26 12.84
CA LYS A 92 -13.83 -9.18 13.83
C LYS A 92 -14.46 -7.94 13.19
N MET A 93 -13.93 -7.47 12.07
CA MET A 93 -14.43 -6.29 11.37
C MET A 93 -15.87 -6.49 10.87
N SER A 94 -16.21 -7.66 10.34
CA SER A 94 -17.59 -7.96 9.89
C SER A 94 -18.61 -7.94 11.04
N LYS A 95 -18.15 -8.18 12.29
CA LYS A 95 -18.94 -8.06 13.51
C LYS A 95 -18.85 -6.68 14.18
N ASN A 96 -18.23 -5.68 13.52
CA ASN A 96 -17.94 -4.36 14.07
C ASN A 96 -17.08 -4.37 15.35
N ILE A 97 -16.28 -5.42 15.54
CA ILE A 97 -15.34 -5.51 16.65
C ILE A 97 -14.04 -4.81 16.20
N PRO A 98 -13.60 -3.75 16.89
CA PRO A 98 -12.37 -3.06 16.55
C PRO A 98 -11.17 -4.01 16.69
N LEU A 99 -10.25 -3.97 15.73
CA LEU A 99 -8.99 -4.69 15.83
C LEU A 99 -8.12 -4.08 16.93
N THR A 100 -7.39 -4.92 17.65
CA THR A 100 -6.34 -4.57 18.61
C THR A 100 -5.00 -4.37 17.91
N ASP A 101 -3.96 -4.01 18.66
CA ASP A 101 -2.64 -3.84 18.07
C ASP A 101 -2.04 -5.20 17.70
N GLU A 102 -2.30 -6.21 18.54
CA GLU A 102 -1.94 -7.61 18.35
C GLU A 102 -2.52 -8.19 17.06
N ASP A 103 -3.79 -7.86 16.79
CA ASP A 103 -4.48 -8.26 15.55
C ASP A 103 -3.80 -7.71 14.29
N ARG A 104 -3.10 -6.57 14.40
CA ARG A 104 -2.55 -5.86 13.24
C ARG A 104 -1.12 -6.26 12.88
N TRP A 105 -0.37 -6.90 13.78
CA TRP A 105 1.05 -7.19 13.54
C TRP A 105 1.26 -8.07 12.31
N ASP A 106 0.56 -9.20 12.23
CA ASP A 106 0.70 -10.14 11.11
C ASP A 106 0.25 -9.51 9.79
N TRP A 107 -0.79 -8.67 9.83
CA TRP A 107 -1.26 -7.94 8.66
C TRP A 107 -0.22 -6.94 8.15
N LEU A 108 0.37 -6.13 9.02
CA LEU A 108 1.40 -5.16 8.64
C LEU A 108 2.68 -5.84 8.12
N ILE A 109 3.08 -6.95 8.76
CA ILE A 109 4.20 -7.79 8.30
C ILE A 109 3.89 -8.34 6.90
N THR A 110 2.68 -8.85 6.69
CA THR A 110 2.24 -9.35 5.38
C THR A 110 2.33 -8.26 4.32
N LEU A 111 1.82 -7.06 4.57
CA LEU A 111 1.89 -5.96 3.60
C LEU A 111 3.33 -5.59 3.23
N ARG A 112 4.22 -5.52 4.22
CA ARG A 112 5.65 -5.29 4.01
C ARG A 112 6.26 -6.37 3.12
N ASP A 113 5.99 -7.64 3.42
CA ASP A 113 6.58 -8.77 2.72
C ASP A 113 6.03 -8.88 1.29
N GLN A 114 4.75 -8.59 1.07
CA GLN A 114 4.17 -8.49 -0.28
C GLN A 114 4.85 -7.40 -1.11
N ALA A 115 5.07 -6.22 -0.53
CA ALA A 115 5.79 -5.13 -1.19
C ALA A 115 7.20 -5.57 -1.63
N LEU A 116 7.94 -6.19 -0.71
CA LEU A 116 9.29 -6.70 -1.00
C LEU A 116 9.27 -7.80 -2.07
N ASN A 117 8.26 -8.67 -2.08
CA ASN A 117 8.13 -9.73 -3.09
C ASN A 117 7.83 -9.17 -4.48
N GLU A 118 6.98 -8.16 -4.59
CA GLU A 118 6.72 -7.47 -5.87
C GLU A 118 8.00 -6.83 -6.42
N LEU A 119 8.76 -6.13 -5.56
CA LEU A 119 10.05 -5.55 -5.94
C LEU A 119 11.05 -6.62 -6.40
N LYS A 120 11.16 -7.74 -5.68
CA LYS A 120 12.00 -8.89 -6.07
C LYS A 120 11.57 -9.52 -7.39
N SER A 121 10.28 -9.44 -7.72
CA SER A 121 9.71 -9.96 -8.96
C SER A 121 9.92 -9.01 -10.14
N GLY A 122 10.58 -7.86 -9.93
CA GLY A 122 10.97 -6.91 -10.96
C GLY A 122 10.12 -5.64 -10.99
N ALA A 123 9.21 -5.44 -10.03
CA ALA A 123 8.50 -4.17 -9.93
C ALA A 123 9.47 -3.05 -9.57
N HIS A 124 9.44 -1.94 -10.32
CA HIS A 124 10.27 -0.77 -10.03
C HIS A 124 9.80 0.02 -8.81
N GLY A 125 8.54 -0.18 -8.39
CA GLY A 125 7.96 0.40 -7.19
C GLY A 125 6.60 -0.21 -6.87
N VAL A 126 6.13 0.00 -5.65
CA VAL A 126 4.87 -0.50 -5.11
C VAL A 126 4.14 0.63 -4.39
N VAL A 127 2.84 0.77 -4.61
CA VAL A 127 1.94 1.65 -3.87
C VAL A 127 0.93 0.82 -3.10
N ILE A 128 0.83 1.04 -1.80
CA ILE A 128 -0.03 0.26 -0.90
C ILE A 128 -0.97 1.19 -0.16
N THR A 129 -2.26 0.86 -0.13
CA THR A 129 -3.17 1.46 0.85
C THR A 129 -2.97 0.80 2.20
N CYS A 130 -2.73 1.58 3.24
CA CYS A 130 -2.65 1.03 4.59
C CYS A 130 -3.07 2.09 5.59
N SER A 131 -3.99 1.76 6.49
CA SER A 131 -4.44 2.74 7.49
C SER A 131 -3.30 3.23 8.40
N ALA A 132 -2.30 2.38 8.72
CA ALA A 132 -1.06 2.67 9.45
C ALA A 132 -1.13 3.87 10.43
N LEU A 133 -2.17 3.89 11.26
CA LEU A 133 -2.60 5.08 12.02
C LEU A 133 -1.63 5.45 13.16
N LYS A 134 -0.90 4.46 13.69
CA LYS A 134 0.07 4.64 14.78
C LYS A 134 1.50 4.66 14.25
N LYS A 135 2.40 5.39 14.91
CA LYS A 135 3.82 5.44 14.56
C LYS A 135 4.43 4.04 14.56
N LYS A 136 4.11 3.24 15.57
CA LYS A 136 4.59 1.84 15.66
C LYS A 136 4.17 0.97 14.48
N TYR A 137 3.02 1.25 13.84
CA TYR A 137 2.62 0.52 12.63
C TYR A 137 3.48 0.93 11.44
N ARG A 138 3.75 2.23 11.30
CA ARG A 138 4.66 2.75 10.29
C ARG A 138 6.08 2.20 10.49
N ASP A 139 6.52 2.07 11.73
CA ASP A 139 7.83 1.50 12.09
C ASP A 139 7.96 0.03 11.66
N VAL A 140 6.90 -0.78 11.78
CA VAL A 140 6.89 -2.16 11.23
C VAL A 140 7.13 -2.16 9.73
N ILE A 141 6.46 -1.30 8.96
CA ILE A 141 6.66 -1.20 7.51
C ILE A 141 8.06 -0.67 7.18
N ARG A 142 8.59 0.31 7.93
CA ARG A 142 9.95 0.85 7.77
C ARG A 142 11.03 -0.21 7.88
N THR A 143 10.79 -1.32 8.58
CA THR A 143 11.75 -2.44 8.65
C THR A 143 12.07 -3.03 7.27
N ALA A 144 11.25 -2.80 6.23
CA ALA A 144 11.60 -3.12 4.85
C ALA A 144 12.96 -2.55 4.41
N ARG A 145 13.38 -1.41 4.99
CA ARG A 145 14.70 -0.79 4.72
C ARG A 145 15.88 -1.58 5.27
N LEU A 146 15.63 -2.42 6.27
CA LEU A 146 16.68 -3.16 7.00
C LEU A 146 17.03 -4.49 6.34
N TYR A 147 16.31 -4.87 5.28
CA TYR A 147 16.68 -6.05 4.52
C TYR A 147 17.90 -5.69 3.68
N ASP A 148 19.09 -5.99 4.23
CA ASP A 148 20.43 -5.69 3.69
C ASP A 148 20.73 -6.33 2.32
N GLU A 149 19.81 -7.12 1.77
CA GLU A 149 19.92 -7.73 0.45
C GLU A 149 18.82 -7.22 -0.50
N ASP A 150 19.19 -7.06 -1.77
CA ASP A 150 18.34 -6.64 -2.89
C ASP A 150 16.90 -7.18 -2.74
N PRO A 151 15.87 -6.32 -2.64
CA PRO A 151 15.84 -4.90 -2.98
C PRO A 151 16.14 -3.94 -1.82
N ASN A 152 17.06 -3.00 -2.05
CA ASN A 152 17.19 -1.80 -1.22
C ASN A 152 15.95 -0.91 -1.41
N ALA A 153 14.98 -1.07 -0.51
CA ALA A 153 13.68 -0.43 -0.62
C ALA A 153 13.62 0.91 0.13
N ASN A 154 13.34 1.98 -0.60
CA ASN A 154 12.95 3.26 -0.02
C ASN A 154 11.48 3.22 0.39
N VAL A 155 11.20 3.30 1.68
CA VAL A 155 9.82 3.33 2.21
C VAL A 155 9.41 4.77 2.43
N ARG A 156 8.27 5.20 1.89
CA ARG A 156 7.68 6.52 2.14
C ARG A 156 6.20 6.41 2.45
N PHE A 157 5.69 7.38 3.19
CA PHE A 157 4.28 7.48 3.56
C PHE A 157 3.69 8.77 3.00
N VAL A 158 2.55 8.64 2.32
CA VAL A 158 1.70 9.76 1.93
C VAL A 158 0.53 9.78 2.90
N TYR A 159 0.60 10.64 3.92
CA TYR A 159 -0.48 10.78 4.89
C TYR A 159 -1.54 11.75 4.39
N LEU A 160 -2.72 11.22 4.07
CA LEU A 160 -3.88 11.99 3.64
C LEU A 160 -4.63 12.53 4.85
N LYS A 161 -4.46 13.81 5.11
CA LYS A 161 -5.06 14.54 6.23
C LYS A 161 -6.34 15.24 5.80
N ALA A 162 -7.42 15.01 6.54
CA ALA A 162 -8.67 15.73 6.40
C ALA A 162 -9.30 15.94 7.78
N SER A 163 -10.13 16.98 7.91
CA SER A 163 -10.85 17.20 9.17
C SER A 163 -11.87 16.09 9.43
N LYS A 164 -12.23 15.93 10.71
CA LYS A 164 -13.28 15.00 11.14
C LYS A 164 -14.58 15.23 10.37
N GLU A 165 -14.97 16.48 10.18
CA GLU A 165 -16.20 16.89 9.51
C GLU A 165 -16.20 16.44 8.05
N VAL A 166 -15.07 16.65 7.35
CA VAL A 166 -14.90 16.21 5.95
C VAL A 166 -14.97 14.70 5.85
N LEU A 167 -14.31 13.95 6.75
CA LEU A 167 -14.31 12.49 6.74
C LEU A 167 -15.72 11.92 7.00
N LEU A 168 -16.42 12.44 8.00
CA LEU A 168 -17.80 12.03 8.31
C LEU A 168 -18.74 12.36 7.15
N GLN A 169 -18.61 13.54 6.53
CA GLN A 169 -19.42 13.89 5.37
C GLN A 169 -19.18 12.92 4.19
N ARG A 170 -17.91 12.61 3.88
CA ARG A 170 -17.55 11.72 2.76
C ARG A 170 -18.02 10.29 2.97
N VAL A 171 -17.94 9.81 4.20
CA VAL A 171 -18.37 8.46 4.58
C VAL A 171 -19.90 8.38 4.67
N GLY A 172 -20.53 9.42 5.20
CA GLY A 172 -21.97 9.61 5.29
C GLY A 172 -22.66 9.78 3.93
N GLY A 173 -21.93 10.04 2.84
CA GLY A 173 -22.48 10.01 1.48
C GLY A 173 -22.58 8.60 0.85
N ARG A 174 -22.03 7.57 1.49
CA ARG A 174 -22.00 6.18 0.98
C ARG A 174 -23.09 5.36 1.66
N GLU A 175 -24.07 4.83 0.92
CA GLU A 175 -25.20 4.05 1.47
C GLU A 175 -24.77 3.02 2.55
N GLY A 176 -25.46 3.00 3.70
CA GLY A 176 -25.23 2.10 4.86
C GLY A 176 -24.53 2.74 6.07
N HIS A 177 -25.15 3.75 6.69
CA HIS A 177 -24.45 4.86 7.36
C HIS A 177 -23.97 4.68 8.81
N TYR A 178 -24.71 4.01 9.71
CA TYR A 178 -24.43 4.14 11.15
C TYR A 178 -23.10 3.49 11.61
N MET A 179 -22.68 2.38 10.98
CA MET A 179 -21.42 1.71 11.30
C MET A 179 -20.18 2.49 10.83
N LYS A 180 -20.32 3.36 9.82
CA LYS A 180 -19.14 3.98 9.19
C LYS A 180 -18.68 5.23 9.95
N ASP A 181 -19.59 5.94 10.62
CA ASP A 181 -19.25 7.11 11.46
C ASP A 181 -18.45 6.70 12.70
N THR A 182 -18.91 5.66 13.41
CA THR A 182 -18.21 5.11 14.58
C THR A 182 -16.81 4.62 14.22
N MET A 183 -16.65 4.01 13.04
CA MET A 183 -15.34 3.64 12.51
C MET A 183 -14.44 4.85 12.30
N VAL A 184 -14.91 5.92 11.63
CA VAL A 184 -14.11 7.16 11.44
C VAL A 184 -13.67 7.75 12.78
N LEU A 185 -14.60 7.84 13.74
CA LEU A 185 -14.29 8.36 15.08
C LEU A 185 -13.25 7.51 15.79
N SER A 186 -13.37 6.18 15.75
CA SER A 186 -12.41 5.27 16.37
C SER A 186 -11.02 5.36 15.73
N GLN A 187 -10.94 5.53 14.41
CA GLN A 187 -9.68 5.68 13.70
C GLN A 187 -9.01 7.01 13.98
N LEU A 188 -9.78 8.11 14.04
CA LEU A 188 -9.27 9.41 14.46
C LEU A 188 -8.77 9.39 15.91
N ALA A 189 -9.45 8.68 16.80
CA ALA A 189 -8.99 8.52 18.18
C ALA A 189 -7.70 7.69 18.30
N ALA A 190 -7.50 6.72 17.39
CA ALA A 190 -6.30 5.89 17.35
C ALA A 190 -5.15 6.50 16.52
N LEU A 191 -5.39 7.60 15.81
CA LEU A 191 -4.44 8.25 14.93
C LEU A 191 -3.36 8.97 15.73
N GLU A 192 -2.12 8.53 15.54
CA GLU A 192 -0.92 9.26 15.95
C GLU A 192 -0.41 9.99 14.71
N GLU A 193 -0.81 11.26 14.57
CA GLU A 193 -0.39 12.10 13.43
C GLU A 193 1.15 12.12 13.32
N PRO A 194 1.70 11.99 12.09
CA PRO A 194 3.14 12.04 11.88
C PRO A 194 3.77 13.33 12.40
N GLY A 195 4.74 13.18 13.31
CA GLY A 195 5.44 14.30 13.95
C GLY A 195 6.70 14.74 13.20
N GLU A 196 7.48 15.63 13.81
CA GLU A 196 8.75 16.12 13.24
C GLU A 196 9.80 15.02 13.08
N ASP A 197 9.77 13.98 13.93
CA ASP A 197 10.66 12.84 13.79
C ASP A 197 10.49 12.13 12.44
N GLU A 198 9.26 12.07 11.92
CA GLU A 198 8.94 11.37 10.68
C GLU A 198 9.03 12.31 9.47
N THR A 199 8.56 13.54 9.61
CA THR A 199 8.49 14.53 8.52
C THR A 199 9.81 15.29 8.29
N ARG A 200 10.57 15.58 9.36
CA ARG A 200 11.82 16.36 9.29
C ARG A 200 13.09 15.56 9.57
N LYS A 201 13.07 14.57 10.46
CA LYS A 201 14.30 13.81 10.77
C LYS A 201 14.48 12.63 9.82
N LEU A 202 13.44 11.80 9.69
CA LEU A 202 13.45 10.67 8.77
C LEU A 202 13.10 11.09 7.32
N HIS A 203 12.41 12.21 7.15
CA HIS A 203 11.97 12.73 5.84
C HIS A 203 11.21 11.67 5.00
N ASP A 204 10.43 10.84 5.67
CA ASP A 204 9.76 9.70 5.05
C ASP A 204 8.24 9.75 5.10
N VAL A 205 7.67 10.83 5.67
CA VAL A 205 6.24 11.08 5.64
C VAL A 205 5.95 12.47 5.07
N ASP A 206 5.14 12.51 4.02
CA ASP A 206 4.56 13.72 3.47
C ASP A 206 3.10 13.83 3.90
N ILE A 207 2.74 14.96 4.50
CA ILE A 207 1.37 15.24 4.95
C ILE A 207 0.65 16.02 3.85
N ILE A 208 -0.43 15.47 3.33
CA ILE A 208 -1.21 16.05 2.24
C ILE A 208 -2.59 16.40 2.75
N ASP A 209 -2.96 17.68 2.67
CA ASP A 209 -4.35 18.10 2.89
C ASP A 209 -5.21 17.62 1.72
N VAL A 210 -6.21 16.80 2.04
CA VAL A 210 -7.13 16.25 1.04
C VAL A 210 -8.53 16.84 1.14
N SER A 211 -8.68 18.03 1.74
CA SER A 211 -9.96 18.73 1.86
C SER A 211 -10.43 19.36 0.55
N GLY A 212 -9.51 19.64 -0.38
CA GLY A 212 -9.77 20.20 -1.70
C GLY A 212 -10.39 19.22 -2.72
N PRO A 213 -10.66 19.68 -3.95
CA PRO A 213 -11.13 18.84 -5.05
C PRO A 213 -10.06 17.83 -5.50
N PRO A 214 -10.46 16.72 -6.17
CA PRO A 214 -9.53 15.65 -6.58
C PRO A 214 -8.31 16.14 -7.36
N GLU A 215 -8.48 17.06 -8.31
CA GLU A 215 -7.38 17.59 -9.12
C GLU A 215 -6.32 18.35 -8.29
N GLU A 216 -6.72 19.01 -7.21
CA GLU A 216 -5.78 19.67 -6.30
C GLU A 216 -5.02 18.65 -5.47
N VAL A 217 -5.73 17.64 -4.97
CA VAL A 217 -5.11 16.53 -4.23
C VAL A 217 -4.10 15.79 -5.09
N GLU A 218 -4.44 15.47 -6.35
CA GLU A 218 -3.53 14.83 -7.30
C GLU A 218 -2.25 15.65 -7.52
N LYS A 219 -2.37 16.98 -7.66
CA LYS A 219 -1.22 17.88 -7.77
C LYS A 219 -0.34 17.87 -6.52
N LEU A 220 -0.96 17.96 -5.33
CA LEU A 220 -0.24 17.99 -4.06
C LEU A 220 0.52 16.67 -3.82
N VAL A 221 -0.15 15.54 -4.03
CA VAL A 221 0.48 14.22 -3.86
C VAL A 221 1.59 14.02 -4.90
N THR A 222 1.35 14.39 -6.16
CA THR A 222 2.38 14.33 -7.20
C THR A 222 3.61 15.14 -6.83
N ALA A 223 3.44 16.39 -6.39
CA ALA A 223 4.57 17.24 -6.01
C ALA A 223 5.38 16.64 -4.84
N ALA A 224 4.69 16.04 -3.88
CA ALA A 224 5.35 15.36 -2.75
C ALA A 224 6.12 14.12 -3.22
N VAL A 225 5.50 13.26 -4.04
CA VAL A 225 6.10 12.02 -4.53
C VAL A 225 7.25 12.29 -5.51
N ASP A 226 7.10 13.23 -6.45
CA ASP A 226 8.17 13.62 -7.39
C ASP A 226 9.42 14.06 -6.62
N LYS A 227 9.27 14.97 -5.66
CA LYS A 227 10.37 15.39 -4.77
C LYS A 227 11.02 14.20 -4.06
N ALA A 228 10.20 13.25 -3.61
CA ALA A 228 10.63 12.08 -2.88
C ALA A 228 11.44 11.08 -3.74
N LEU A 229 11.06 10.92 -5.01
CA LEU A 229 11.74 10.07 -5.99
C LEU A 229 13.03 10.74 -6.51
N ASP A 230 13.01 12.06 -6.72
CA ASP A 230 14.18 12.84 -7.13
C ASP A 230 15.29 12.86 -6.06
N MET A 231 14.93 12.90 -4.78
CA MET A 231 15.91 12.81 -3.66
C MET A 231 16.59 11.44 -3.54
N GLY A 232 16.11 10.41 -4.26
CA GLY A 232 16.69 9.05 -4.28
C GLY A 232 17.52 8.74 -5.53
N SER A 233 17.64 9.71 -6.45
CA SER A 233 18.40 9.63 -7.71
C SER A 233 19.79 10.24 -7.56
#